data_AF-A0A9E8MU24-F1
#
_entry.id   AF-A0A9E8MU24-F1
#
_cell.length_a   1.000
_cell.length_b   1.000
_cell.length_c   1.000
_cell.angle_alpha   90.00
_cell.angle_beta   90.00
_cell.angle_gamma   90.00
#
_symmetry.space_group_name_H-M   'P 1'
#
loop_
_entity.id
_entity.type
_entity.pdbx_description
1 polymer ?
#
loop_
_entity_poly.entity_id
_entity_poly.type
_entity_poly.pdbx_seq_one_letter_code
_entity_poly.pdbx_strand_id
1 'polypeptide(L)'
;MSNNIFSNTLDHQENLRLNLGNLTVFNQDIFQLVNGTTVSIKIQNKSTYKELNGYTTFKIIRLDDIQCLRSNIIKLDSRQKKWCNKILRFLEYRFSSLKQRFKINYANPKERTLFIQNLISLLLEYAYVSKDARFLSLAVKLQRVKEFRNTKNHSVQSSYNILLSKYLIDNF
;
A
#
# COMPACT_ATOMS: atom_id res chain seq x y z
N MET A 1 -3.12 4.98 26.17
CA MET A 1 -1.84 4.78 25.46
C MET A 1 -2.00 5.25 24.02
N SER A 2 -1.36 6.34 23.64
CA SER A 2 -1.41 6.89 22.28
C SER A 2 -0.67 5.95 21.32
N ASN A 3 -1.43 5.20 20.52
CA ASN A 3 -0.90 4.43 19.39
C ASN A 3 -0.43 5.41 18.29
N ASN A 4 0.69 6.09 18.51
CA ASN A 4 1.29 6.92 17.48
C ASN A 4 1.80 6.00 16.37
N ILE A 5 1.16 6.01 15.20
CA ILE A 5 1.61 5.22 14.03
C ILE A 5 3.05 5.60 13.62
N PHE A 6 3.47 6.80 13.99
CA PHE A 6 4.78 7.39 13.63
C PHE A 6 5.79 7.33 14.78
N SER A 7 5.56 6.52 15.83
CA SER A 7 6.66 6.19 16.75
C SER A 7 7.78 5.47 15.98
N ASN A 8 9.03 5.74 16.32
CA ASN A 8 10.20 5.03 15.79
C ASN A 8 10.40 5.15 14.27
N THR A 9 10.16 6.33 13.71
CA THR A 9 10.43 6.62 12.28
C THR A 9 11.87 6.34 11.86
N LEU A 10 12.84 6.55 12.75
CA LEU A 10 14.25 6.17 12.53
C LEU A 10 14.43 4.66 12.34
N ASP A 11 13.81 3.83 13.19
CA ASP A 11 13.85 2.36 13.05
C ASP A 11 13.23 1.93 11.71
N HIS A 12 12.17 2.62 11.27
CA HIS A 12 11.53 2.35 9.98
C HIS A 12 12.43 2.72 8.80
N GLN A 13 13.17 3.82 8.88
CA GLN A 13 14.17 4.22 7.88
C GLN A 13 15.30 3.21 7.79
N GLU A 14 15.88 2.81 8.92
CA GLU A 14 16.94 1.80 8.97
C GLU A 14 16.45 0.44 8.43
N ASN A 15 15.23 0.03 8.76
CA ASN A 15 14.67 -1.21 8.23
C ASN A 15 14.51 -1.18 6.70
N LEU A 16 14.12 -0.05 6.12
CA LEU A 16 14.05 0.11 4.66
C LEU A 16 15.43 0.07 4.02
N ARG A 17 16.41 0.74 4.64
CA ARG A 17 17.80 0.77 4.17
C ARG A 17 18.42 -0.62 4.13
N LEU A 18 18.22 -1.42 5.18
CA LEU A 18 18.84 -2.74 5.32
C LEU A 18 18.13 -3.83 4.51
N ASN A 19 16.81 -3.72 4.29
CA ASN A 19 16.00 -4.81 3.75
C ASN A 19 15.31 -4.48 2.43
N LEU A 20 15.81 -3.51 1.68
CA LEU A 20 15.20 -2.98 0.45
C LEU A 20 14.80 -4.05 -0.58
N GLY A 21 15.60 -5.12 -0.72
CA GLY A 21 15.32 -6.24 -1.63
C GLY A 21 14.04 -7.02 -1.31
N ASN A 22 13.45 -6.83 -0.12
CA ASN A 22 12.22 -7.48 0.31
C ASN A 22 10.95 -6.64 0.02
N LEU A 23 11.09 -5.47 -0.62
CA LEU A 23 9.96 -4.62 -0.99
C LEU A 23 9.34 -5.15 -2.31
N THR A 24 8.07 -5.56 -2.27
CA THR A 24 7.49 -6.44 -3.31
C THR A 24 7.21 -5.70 -4.62
N VAL A 25 6.78 -4.45 -4.53
CA VAL A 25 6.61 -3.50 -5.64
C VAL A 25 6.68 -2.11 -5.03
N PHE A 26 7.27 -1.13 -5.71
CA PHE A 26 7.19 0.29 -5.35
C PHE A 26 7.56 1.12 -6.58
N ASN A 27 7.08 2.36 -6.61
CA ASN A 27 7.52 3.33 -7.60
C ASN A 27 8.79 4.04 -7.10
N GLN A 28 9.83 4.10 -7.94
CA GLN A 28 11.14 4.63 -7.55
C GLN A 28 11.08 6.13 -7.21
N ASP A 29 10.34 6.91 -8.00
CA ASP A 29 10.21 8.36 -7.77
C ASP A 29 9.53 8.61 -6.42
N ILE A 30 8.44 7.88 -6.12
CA ILE A 30 7.74 7.98 -4.83
C ILE A 30 8.64 7.50 -3.69
N PHE A 31 9.41 6.44 -3.90
CA PHE A 31 10.33 5.91 -2.88
C PHE A 31 11.45 6.89 -2.52
N GLN A 32 12.01 7.60 -3.51
CA GLN A 32 13.05 8.60 -3.28
C GLN A 32 12.58 9.75 -2.39
N LEU A 33 11.30 10.14 -2.48
CA LEU A 33 10.70 11.18 -1.61
C LEU A 33 10.77 10.83 -0.13
N VAL A 34 10.70 9.53 0.18
CA VAL A 34 10.59 9.06 1.57
C VAL A 34 11.94 8.66 2.17
N ASN A 35 12.90 8.26 1.33
CA ASN A 35 14.20 7.75 1.78
C ASN A 35 15.32 8.79 1.71
N GLY A 36 15.07 9.99 1.14
CA GLY A 36 16.05 11.08 1.06
C GLY A 36 17.35 10.74 0.31
N THR A 37 17.42 9.55 -0.30
CA THR A 37 18.60 9.01 -0.98
C THR A 37 18.20 8.41 -2.31
N THR A 38 18.94 8.81 -3.35
CA THR A 38 18.89 8.25 -4.71
C THR A 38 19.50 6.85 -4.71
N VAL A 39 18.76 5.87 -4.21
CA VAL A 39 19.13 4.46 -4.38
C VAL A 39 18.70 4.04 -5.79
N SER A 40 19.67 3.74 -6.64
CA SER A 40 19.47 3.11 -7.94
C SER A 40 19.17 1.63 -7.72
N ILE A 41 17.88 1.29 -7.63
CA ILE A 41 17.43 -0.07 -7.37
C ILE A 41 17.19 -0.77 -8.70
N LYS A 42 17.81 -1.94 -8.91
CA LYS A 42 17.49 -2.82 -10.04
C LYS A 42 16.08 -3.35 -9.85
N ILE A 43 15.18 -2.84 -10.67
CA ILE A 43 13.77 -3.21 -10.69
C ILE A 43 13.67 -4.70 -11.08
N GLN A 44 13.19 -5.56 -10.19
CA GLN A 44 12.65 -6.86 -10.60
C GLN A 44 11.24 -6.64 -11.18
N ASN A 45 11.17 -5.96 -12.33
CA ASN A 45 9.94 -5.82 -13.09
C ASN A 45 9.70 -7.13 -13.84
N LYS A 46 9.17 -8.12 -13.14
CA LYS A 46 8.44 -9.23 -13.74
C LYS A 46 7.01 -9.23 -13.22
N SER A 47 6.31 -8.10 -13.27
CA SER A 47 4.85 -8.17 -13.31
C SER A 47 4.48 -8.47 -14.76
N THR A 48 4.20 -9.74 -15.05
CA THR A 48 3.52 -10.12 -16.30
C THR A 48 2.20 -9.37 -16.34
N TYR A 49 2.13 -8.36 -17.20
CA TYR A 49 0.92 -7.59 -17.44
C TYR A 49 -0.23 -8.56 -17.72
N LYS A 50 -1.24 -8.54 -16.86
CA LYS A 50 -2.52 -9.20 -17.10
C LYS A 50 -3.56 -8.10 -17.09
N GLU A 51 -4.24 -7.93 -18.21
CA GLU A 51 -5.27 -6.89 -18.35
C GLU A 51 -6.31 -7.05 -17.23
N LEU A 52 -6.55 -5.98 -16.46
CA LEU A 52 -7.54 -6.02 -15.38
C LEU A 52 -8.92 -6.27 -16.00
N ASN A 53 -9.54 -7.41 -15.69
CA ASN A 53 -10.84 -7.80 -16.24
C ASN A 53 -11.89 -6.67 -16.15
N GLY A 54 -12.83 -6.69 -17.11
CA GLY A 54 -14.04 -5.87 -17.03
C GLY A 54 -14.78 -6.11 -15.71
N TYR A 55 -15.44 -5.09 -15.19
CA TYR A 55 -16.04 -5.03 -13.87
C TYR A 55 -16.88 -6.27 -13.48
N THR A 56 -16.55 -6.92 -12.35
CA THR A 56 -17.42 -8.01 -11.80
C THR A 56 -17.67 -7.96 -10.30
N THR A 57 -16.76 -7.46 -9.44
CA THR A 57 -16.96 -7.00 -8.03
C THR A 57 -15.61 -6.94 -7.29
N PHE A 58 -15.46 -6.11 -6.25
CA PHE A 58 -14.25 -6.12 -5.39
C PHE A 58 -14.02 -7.49 -4.70
N LYS A 59 -15.01 -8.38 -4.68
CA LYS A 59 -14.87 -9.76 -4.19
C LYS A 59 -13.65 -10.48 -4.78
N ILE A 60 -13.15 -10.05 -5.94
CA ILE A 60 -12.14 -10.77 -6.73
C ILE A 60 -10.77 -10.07 -6.75
N ILE A 61 -10.59 -8.87 -6.15
CA ILE A 61 -9.29 -8.19 -6.26
C ILE A 61 -8.18 -9.00 -5.58
N ARG A 62 -7.15 -9.34 -6.36
CA ARG A 62 -6.01 -10.16 -5.94
C ARG A 62 -4.80 -9.29 -5.63
N LEU A 63 -3.79 -9.90 -5.03
CA LEU A 63 -2.50 -9.23 -4.80
C LEU A 63 -1.87 -8.75 -6.12
N ASP A 64 -1.93 -9.59 -7.16
CA ASP A 64 -1.39 -9.26 -8.48
C ASP A 64 -2.06 -8.03 -9.10
N ASP A 65 -3.38 -7.87 -8.91
CA ASP A 65 -4.12 -6.69 -9.39
C ASP A 65 -3.64 -5.42 -8.69
N ILE A 66 -3.42 -5.49 -7.36
CA ILE A 66 -2.86 -4.38 -6.58
C ILE A 66 -1.46 -4.05 -7.06
N GLN A 67 -0.61 -5.07 -7.24
CA GLN A 67 0.77 -4.89 -7.70
C GLN A 67 0.84 -4.29 -9.11
N CYS A 68 -0.06 -4.69 -10.01
CA CYS A 68 -0.18 -4.14 -11.36
C CYS A 68 -0.57 -2.65 -11.36
N LEU A 69 -1.50 -2.25 -10.48
CA LEU A 69 -1.84 -0.83 -10.32
C LEU A 69 -0.66 -0.02 -9.75
N ARG A 70 0.06 -0.58 -8.78
CA ARG A 70 1.22 0.08 -8.15
C ARG A 70 2.39 0.27 -9.11
N SER A 71 2.67 -0.72 -9.97
CA SER A 71 3.79 -0.61 -10.92
C SER A 71 3.59 0.51 -11.95
N ASN A 72 2.34 0.90 -12.23
CA ASN A 72 1.99 1.93 -13.20
C ASN A 72 1.42 3.22 -12.57
N ILE A 73 1.58 3.41 -11.26
CA ILE A 73 0.81 4.40 -10.48
C ILE A 73 0.88 5.84 -11.01
N ILE A 74 2.02 6.25 -11.60
CA ILE A 74 2.23 7.59 -12.18
C ILE A 74 1.49 7.76 -13.51
N LYS A 75 1.39 6.68 -14.30
CA LYS A 75 0.87 6.70 -15.68
C LYS A 75 -0.39 5.86 -15.84
N LEU A 76 -1.27 5.90 -14.83
CA LEU A 76 -2.51 5.13 -14.89
C LEU A 76 -3.46 5.64 -15.99
N ASP A 77 -3.98 4.70 -16.78
CA ASP A 77 -5.04 4.98 -17.75
C ASP A 77 -6.40 5.26 -17.05
N SER A 78 -7.40 5.65 -17.83
CA SER A 78 -8.73 5.97 -17.31
C SER A 78 -9.44 4.79 -16.64
N ARG A 79 -9.17 3.56 -17.08
CA ARG A 79 -9.76 2.32 -16.54
C ARG A 79 -9.10 1.96 -15.22
N GLN A 80 -7.78 2.09 -15.11
CA GLN A 80 -7.02 1.87 -13.89
C GLN A 80 -7.34 2.91 -12.81
N LYS A 81 -7.52 4.20 -13.19
CA LYS A 81 -8.03 5.22 -12.27
C LYS A 81 -9.43 4.90 -11.74
N LYS A 82 -10.32 4.35 -12.58
CA LYS A 82 -11.64 3.85 -12.15
C LYS A 82 -11.49 2.68 -11.16
N TRP A 83 -10.50 1.81 -11.35
CA TRP A 83 -10.20 0.74 -10.39
C TRP A 83 -9.75 1.29 -9.03
N CYS A 84 -8.84 2.25 -8.97
CA CYS A 84 -8.43 2.89 -7.70
C CYS A 84 -9.63 3.48 -6.96
N ASN A 85 -10.52 4.19 -7.66
CA ASN A 85 -11.74 4.74 -7.06
C ASN A 85 -12.73 3.66 -6.58
N LYS A 86 -12.85 2.55 -7.30
CA LYS A 86 -13.68 1.41 -6.88
C LYS A 86 -13.12 0.75 -5.62
N ILE A 87 -11.80 0.62 -5.55
CA ILE A 87 -11.11 0.10 -4.36
C ILE A 87 -11.40 1.00 -3.16
N LEU A 88 -11.22 2.32 -3.31
CA LEU A 88 -11.55 3.30 -2.27
C LEU A 88 -12.99 3.12 -1.76
N ARG A 89 -13.97 3.19 -2.67
CA ARG A 89 -15.40 3.08 -2.31
C ARG A 89 -15.73 1.77 -1.61
N PHE A 90 -15.15 0.65 -2.06
CA PHE A 90 -15.36 -0.63 -1.40
C PHE A 90 -14.83 -0.61 0.03
N LEU A 91 -13.62 -0.11 0.23
CA LEU A 91 -12.97 -0.07 1.53
C LEU A 91 -13.71 0.87 2.49
N GLU A 92 -14.20 2.01 2.00
CA GLU A 92 -15.05 2.93 2.77
C GLU A 92 -16.35 2.24 3.20
N TYR A 93 -17.07 1.63 2.26
CA TYR A 93 -18.37 1.02 2.53
C TYR A 93 -18.28 -0.25 3.39
N ARG A 94 -17.20 -1.03 3.24
CA ARG A 94 -17.03 -2.31 3.92
C ARG A 94 -16.08 -2.26 5.10
N PHE A 95 -15.61 -1.08 5.51
CA PHE A 95 -14.56 -0.90 6.52
C PHE A 95 -14.75 -1.78 7.77
N SER A 96 -15.94 -1.73 8.37
CA SER A 96 -16.32 -2.51 9.57
C SER A 96 -16.22 -4.03 9.37
N SER A 97 -16.39 -4.51 8.15
CA SER A 97 -16.36 -5.93 7.77
C SER A 97 -15.08 -6.38 7.08
N LEU A 98 -14.11 -5.47 6.85
CA LEU A 98 -12.89 -5.78 6.08
C LEU A 98 -12.10 -6.94 6.66
N LYS A 99 -11.98 -6.98 8.00
CA LYS A 99 -11.29 -8.06 8.71
C LYS A 99 -11.86 -9.43 8.35
N GLN A 100 -13.18 -9.59 8.42
CA GLN A 100 -13.83 -10.86 8.11
C GLN A 100 -13.68 -11.21 6.62
N ARG A 101 -13.81 -10.21 5.74
CA ARG A 101 -13.67 -10.42 4.29
C ARG A 101 -12.25 -10.83 3.88
N PHE A 102 -11.23 -10.19 4.42
CA PHE A 102 -9.83 -10.57 4.16
C PHE A 102 -9.50 -11.95 4.74
N LYS A 103 -10.14 -12.37 5.85
CA LYS A 103 -10.04 -13.74 6.34
C LYS A 103 -10.63 -14.77 5.38
N ILE A 104 -11.77 -14.45 4.75
CA ILE A 104 -12.43 -15.33 3.77
C ILE A 104 -11.59 -15.46 2.49
N ASN A 105 -11.04 -14.34 2.00
CA ASN A 105 -10.31 -14.32 0.73
C ASN A 105 -8.85 -14.79 0.85
N TYR A 106 -8.25 -14.68 2.03
CA TYR A 106 -6.87 -15.07 2.30
C TYR A 106 -6.82 -15.92 3.57
N ALA A 107 -6.86 -17.24 3.41
CA ALA A 107 -6.81 -18.19 4.52
C ALA A 107 -5.52 -18.04 5.34
N ASN A 108 -4.39 -17.92 4.65
CA ASN A 108 -3.07 -17.75 5.26
C ASN A 108 -2.87 -16.34 5.85
N PRO A 109 -2.55 -16.21 7.15
CA PRO A 109 -2.28 -14.92 7.78
C PRO A 109 -1.13 -14.11 7.14
N LYS A 110 -0.10 -14.78 6.63
CA LYS A 110 1.05 -14.12 5.99
C LYS A 110 0.65 -13.46 4.68
N GLU A 111 -0.04 -14.20 3.81
CA GLU A 111 -0.57 -13.67 2.54
C GLU A 111 -1.56 -12.54 2.76
N ARG A 112 -2.42 -12.66 3.78
CA ARG A 112 -3.36 -11.62 4.16
C ARG A 112 -2.63 -10.33 4.56
N THR A 113 -1.60 -10.46 5.38
CA THR A 113 -0.77 -9.32 5.80
C THR A 113 -0.08 -8.69 4.59
N LEU A 114 0.49 -9.50 3.71
CA LEU A 114 1.14 -9.03 2.47
C LEU A 114 0.17 -8.26 1.57
N PHE A 115 -1.03 -8.80 1.36
CA PHE A 115 -2.09 -8.13 0.60
C PHE A 115 -2.47 -6.79 1.21
N ILE A 116 -2.74 -6.74 2.51
CA ILE A 116 -3.16 -5.52 3.20
C ILE A 116 -2.05 -4.46 3.14
N GLN A 117 -0.79 -4.85 3.33
CA GLN A 117 0.33 -3.91 3.24
C GLN A 117 0.49 -3.35 1.82
N ASN A 118 0.35 -4.17 0.78
CA ASN A 118 0.35 -3.69 -0.61
C ASN A 118 -0.85 -2.81 -0.92
N LEU A 119 -2.03 -3.12 -0.36
CA LEU A 119 -3.23 -2.29 -0.51
C LEU A 119 -3.05 -0.91 0.12
N ILE A 120 -2.47 -0.84 1.32
CA ILE A 120 -2.13 0.43 1.98
C ILE A 120 -1.15 1.23 1.10
N SER A 121 -0.12 0.58 0.55
CA SER A 121 0.83 1.24 -0.35
C SER A 121 0.14 1.81 -1.58
N LEU A 122 -0.76 1.06 -2.23
CA LEU A 122 -1.53 1.55 -3.37
C LEU A 122 -2.32 2.82 -3.01
N LEU A 123 -2.98 2.84 -1.86
CA LEU A 123 -3.75 4.02 -1.42
C LEU A 123 -2.84 5.23 -1.21
N LEU A 124 -1.69 5.06 -0.57
CA LEU A 124 -0.74 6.15 -0.33
C LEU A 124 -0.12 6.66 -1.62
N GLU A 125 0.36 5.76 -2.48
CA GLU A 125 0.96 6.12 -3.76
C GLU A 125 -0.06 6.80 -4.68
N TYR A 126 -1.32 6.35 -4.69
CA TYR A 126 -2.36 7.01 -5.45
C TYR A 126 -2.75 8.36 -4.84
N ALA A 127 -2.79 8.50 -3.51
CA ALA A 127 -3.01 9.78 -2.85
C ALA A 127 -1.95 10.81 -3.26
N TYR A 128 -0.69 10.39 -3.34
CA TYR A 128 0.42 11.24 -3.79
C TYR A 128 0.19 11.78 -5.21
N VAL A 129 -0.19 10.90 -6.16
CA VAL A 129 -0.35 11.26 -7.58
C VAL A 129 -1.64 12.03 -7.83
N SER A 130 -2.75 11.58 -7.23
CA SER A 130 -4.09 12.18 -7.48
C SER A 130 -4.38 13.41 -6.63
N LYS A 131 -3.60 13.66 -5.57
CA LYS A 131 -3.86 14.67 -4.54
C LYS A 131 -5.23 14.54 -3.86
N ASP A 132 -5.80 13.34 -3.86
CA ASP A 132 -7.08 13.04 -3.22
C ASP A 132 -6.87 12.56 -1.77
N ALA A 133 -7.18 13.43 -0.82
CA ALA A 133 -6.99 13.19 0.60
C ALA A 133 -7.82 12.02 1.16
N ARG A 134 -8.87 11.59 0.45
CA ARG A 134 -9.69 10.43 0.88
C ARG A 134 -8.87 9.15 0.91
N PHE A 135 -7.97 8.98 -0.07
CA PHE A 135 -7.06 7.84 -0.13
C PHE A 135 -6.07 7.83 1.05
N LEU A 136 -5.48 9.00 1.36
CA LEU A 136 -4.60 9.15 2.52
C LEU A 136 -5.34 8.86 3.83
N SER A 137 -6.52 9.45 4.02
CA SER A 137 -7.34 9.25 5.22
C SER A 137 -7.65 7.77 5.44
N LEU A 138 -8.03 7.06 4.38
CA LEU A 138 -8.35 5.64 4.47
C LEU A 138 -7.11 4.77 4.72
N ALA A 139 -5.98 5.08 4.09
CA ALA A 139 -4.71 4.40 4.32
C ALA A 139 -4.27 4.51 5.80
N VAL A 140 -4.33 5.72 6.37
CA VAL A 140 -4.00 5.97 7.79
C VAL A 140 -4.98 5.22 8.70
N LYS A 141 -6.29 5.22 8.39
CA LYS A 141 -7.28 4.42 9.14
C LYS A 141 -6.95 2.92 9.12
N LEU A 142 -6.57 2.36 7.96
CA LEU A 142 -6.17 0.96 7.85
C LEU A 142 -4.90 0.66 8.67
N GLN A 143 -3.91 1.56 8.65
CA GLN A 143 -2.70 1.43 9.48
C GLN A 143 -2.99 1.47 10.99
N ARG A 144 -4.13 2.03 11.43
CA ARG A 144 -4.54 2.01 12.84
C ARG A 144 -5.13 0.68 13.31
N VAL A 145 -5.56 -0.18 12.38
CA VAL A 145 -6.10 -1.50 12.72
C VAL A 145 -4.96 -2.40 13.21
N LYS A 146 -5.03 -2.82 14.48
CA LYS A 146 -3.95 -3.56 15.16
C LYS A 146 -3.56 -4.83 14.41
N GLU A 147 -4.54 -5.55 13.90
CA GLU A 147 -4.34 -6.82 13.17
C GLU A 147 -3.71 -6.64 11.79
N PHE A 148 -3.71 -5.42 11.25
CA PHE A 148 -3.07 -5.10 9.99
C PHE A 148 -1.62 -4.65 10.18
N ARG A 149 -1.22 -4.35 11.43
CA ARG A 149 0.16 -4.07 11.80
C ARG A 149 0.90 -5.40 11.97
N ASN A 150 2.02 -5.56 11.28
CA ASN A 150 2.90 -6.69 11.51
C ASN A 150 3.71 -6.39 12.79
N THR A 151 3.33 -6.99 13.92
CA THR A 151 3.75 -6.57 15.27
C THR A 151 5.05 -7.18 15.77
N LYS A 152 5.65 -8.15 15.08
CA LYS A 152 6.86 -8.86 15.57
C LYS A 152 8.14 -8.59 14.79
N ASN A 153 8.03 -8.22 13.51
CA ASN A 153 9.13 -7.73 12.68
C ASN A 153 8.50 -6.73 11.71
N HIS A 154 8.98 -5.49 11.69
CA HIS A 154 8.50 -4.51 10.72
C HIS A 154 8.75 -5.07 9.32
N SER A 155 7.70 -5.52 8.62
CA SER A 155 7.86 -5.85 7.21
C SER A 155 8.29 -4.57 6.48
N VAL A 156 9.23 -4.68 5.56
CA VAL A 156 9.77 -3.55 4.78
C VAL A 156 8.66 -2.72 4.16
N GLN A 157 7.62 -3.38 3.63
CA GLN A 157 6.42 -2.71 3.10
C GLN A 157 5.68 -1.85 4.15
N SER A 158 5.62 -2.31 5.40
CA SER A 158 5.01 -1.55 6.51
C SER A 158 5.86 -0.34 6.89
N SER A 159 7.19 -0.46 6.91
CA SER A 159 8.07 0.70 7.11
C SER A 159 7.87 1.73 6.00
N TYR A 160 7.84 1.28 4.74
CA TYR A 160 7.56 2.15 3.58
C TYR A 160 6.23 2.88 3.75
N ASN A 161 5.17 2.15 4.10
CA ASN A 161 3.85 2.72 4.31
C ASN A 161 3.82 3.77 5.43
N ILE A 162 4.53 3.53 6.54
CA ILE A 162 4.55 4.47 7.67
C ILE A 162 5.26 5.76 7.28
N LEU A 163 6.42 5.65 6.63
CA LEU A 163 7.18 6.81 6.21
C LEU A 163 6.45 7.59 5.12
N LEU A 164 5.85 6.91 4.14
CA LEU A 164 5.10 7.58 3.06
C LEU A 164 3.84 8.27 3.61
N SER A 165 3.11 7.62 4.53
CA SER A 165 2.01 8.28 5.24
C SER A 165 2.47 9.55 5.95
N LYS A 166 3.62 9.50 6.65
CA LYS A 166 4.16 10.67 7.35
C LYS A 166 4.51 11.79 6.38
N TYR A 167 5.28 11.48 5.33
CA TYR A 167 5.62 12.45 4.28
C TYR A 167 4.36 13.10 3.69
N LEU A 168 3.35 12.30 3.36
CA LEU A 168 2.11 12.81 2.81
C LEU A 168 1.35 13.69 3.80
N ILE A 169 1.25 13.31 5.08
CA ILE A 169 0.60 14.16 6.08
C ILE A 169 1.31 15.50 6.24
N ASP A 170 2.64 15.49 6.20
CA ASP A 170 3.46 16.69 6.36
C ASP A 170 3.42 17.60 5.10
N ASN A 171 2.96 17.10 3.95
CA ASN A 171 3.03 17.78 2.64
C ASN A 171 1.72 17.77 1.83
N PHE A 172 0.58 17.42 2.43
CA PHE A 172 -0.71 17.37 1.72
C PHE A 172 -1.40 18.72 1.62
#